data_AF-A0A176S552-F1
#
_entry.id   AF-A0A176S552-F1
#
_cell.length_a   1.000
_cell.length_b   1.000
_cell.length_c   1.000
_cell.angle_alpha   90.00
_cell.angle_beta   90.00
_cell.angle_gamma   90.00
#
_symmetry.space_group_name_H-M   'P 1'
#
loop_
_entity.id
_entity.type
_entity.pdbx_description
1 polymer ?
#
loop_
_entity_poly.entity_id
_entity_poly.type
_entity_poly.pdbx_seq_one_letter_code
_entity_poly.pdbx_strand_id
1 'polypeptide(L)'
;MQSYISLFLSLIFLIMPAHAFDLSQKLVECQTHFKANRLTTGKGGTALACYEAVLKKDPTNSEAWLGLEKIKARYQSWMNRANRRGQQSKVQAYQRRIGLVDDLKTRLQASIP
;
A
#
# COMPACT_ATOMS: atom_id res chain seq x y z
N MET A 1 20.63 54.97 6.67
CA MET A 1 19.22 54.70 7.05
C MET A 1 18.64 53.74 6.03
N GLN A 2 18.19 52.58 6.53
CA GLN A 2 17.74 51.38 5.82
C GLN A 2 16.66 51.57 4.74
N SER A 3 16.77 50.72 3.70
CA SER A 3 15.74 49.83 3.10
C SER A 3 14.48 50.48 2.50
N TYR A 4 13.85 50.00 1.42
CA TYR A 4 13.48 48.64 1.07
C TYR A 4 13.39 48.49 -0.45
N ILE A 5 14.48 48.04 -1.08
CA ILE A 5 14.41 47.37 -2.38
C ILE A 5 14.54 45.88 -2.07
N SER A 6 13.62 45.09 -2.64
CA SER A 6 13.54 43.62 -2.65
C SER A 6 12.41 43.03 -1.82
N LEU A 7 11.76 42.02 -2.43
CA LEU A 7 10.91 40.96 -1.82
C LEU A 7 9.38 41.07 -2.01
N PHE A 8 8.90 41.41 -3.20
CA PHE A 8 7.51 41.10 -3.61
C PHE A 8 7.43 40.17 -4.84
N LEU A 9 8.47 39.36 -5.09
CA LEU A 9 8.53 38.42 -6.22
C LEU A 9 8.99 37.01 -5.80
N SER A 10 8.59 36.55 -4.61
CA SER A 10 8.93 35.19 -4.16
C SER A 10 7.93 34.60 -3.16
N LEU A 11 6.65 34.98 -3.21
CA LEU A 11 5.63 34.28 -2.46
C LEU A 11 5.12 33.04 -3.22
N ILE A 12 5.60 31.89 -2.73
CA ILE A 12 4.92 30.59 -2.72
C ILE A 12 4.97 29.80 -4.04
N PHE A 13 6.17 29.44 -4.47
CA PHE A 13 6.38 28.26 -5.33
C PHE A 13 7.27 27.18 -4.69
N LEU A 14 7.52 27.21 -3.37
CA LEU A 14 8.62 26.45 -2.76
C LEU A 14 8.31 25.70 -1.46
N ILE A 15 7.16 25.03 -1.33
CA ILE A 15 7.02 23.96 -0.33
C ILE A 15 6.15 22.82 -0.90
N MET A 16 6.68 22.06 -1.85
CA MET A 16 6.28 20.65 -1.93
C MET A 16 6.79 19.99 -0.64
N PRO A 17 5.93 19.51 0.27
CA PRO A 17 6.41 18.86 1.47
C PRO A 17 7.19 17.61 1.05
N ALA A 18 8.46 17.53 1.43
CA ALA A 18 9.36 16.42 1.12
C ALA A 18 8.75 15.04 1.49
N HIS A 19 7.78 15.02 2.41
CA HIS A 19 7.04 13.83 2.83
C HIS A 19 6.13 13.25 1.74
N ALA A 20 5.55 14.07 0.85
CA ALA A 20 4.71 13.58 -0.24
C ALA A 20 5.52 12.80 -1.28
N PHE A 21 6.77 13.23 -1.53
CA PHE A 21 7.68 12.57 -2.44
C PHE A 21 8.10 11.17 -1.94
N ASP A 22 8.50 11.07 -0.67
CA ASP A 22 8.85 9.79 -0.02
C ASP A 22 7.68 8.79 -0.06
N LEU A 23 6.46 9.26 0.22
CA LEU A 23 5.27 8.40 0.18
C LEU A 23 4.97 7.87 -1.24
N SER A 24 5.15 8.71 -2.26
CA SER A 24 4.97 8.30 -3.65
C SER A 24 5.97 7.22 -4.08
N GLN A 25 7.24 7.34 -3.67
CA GLN A 25 8.24 6.30 -3.93
C GLN A 25 7.90 5.01 -3.20
N LYS A 26 7.41 5.10 -1.97
CA LYS A 26 6.99 3.93 -1.21
C LYS A 26 5.85 3.18 -1.89
N LEU A 27 4.86 3.89 -2.44
CA LEU A 27 3.76 3.28 -3.19
C LEU A 27 4.26 2.55 -4.45
N VAL A 28 5.25 3.10 -5.16
CA VAL A 28 5.91 2.43 -6.30
C VAL A 28 6.64 1.15 -5.87
N GLU A 29 7.33 1.18 -4.72
CA GLU A 29 7.94 -0.02 -4.13
C GLU A 29 6.88 -1.09 -3.83
N CYS A 30 5.77 -0.72 -3.19
CA CYS A 30 4.67 -1.63 -2.87
C CYS A 30 4.09 -2.27 -4.13
N GLN A 31 3.89 -1.46 -5.18
CA GLN A 31 3.43 -1.93 -6.48
C GLN A 31 4.43 -2.87 -7.16
N THR A 32 5.73 -2.70 -6.92
CA THR A 32 6.80 -3.59 -7.40
C THR A 32 6.73 -4.95 -6.72
N HIS A 33 6.54 -5.01 -5.39
CA HIS A 33 6.27 -6.28 -4.70
C HIS A 33 5.03 -6.97 -5.24
N PHE A 34 3.97 -6.22 -5.51
CA PHE A 34 2.73 -6.76 -6.07
C PHE A 34 2.96 -7.38 -7.45
N LYS A 35 3.62 -6.66 -8.37
CA LYS A 35 3.94 -7.13 -9.73
C LYS A 35 4.81 -8.39 -9.70
N ALA A 36 5.72 -8.49 -8.74
CA ALA A 36 6.57 -9.65 -8.53
C ALA A 36 5.88 -10.83 -7.81
N ASN A 37 4.56 -10.78 -7.59
CA ASN A 37 3.78 -11.78 -6.84
C ASN A 37 4.27 -12.03 -5.40
N ARG A 38 5.05 -11.12 -4.82
CA ARG A 38 5.44 -11.13 -3.40
C ARG A 38 4.34 -10.49 -2.57
N LEU A 39 3.15 -11.11 -2.58
CA LEU A 39 1.94 -10.48 -2.05
C LEU A 39 1.91 -10.46 -0.51
N THR A 40 1.94 -11.65 0.11
CA THR A 40 1.99 -11.84 1.58
C THR A 40 3.19 -12.68 2.03
N THR A 41 3.93 -13.24 1.08
CA THR A 41 5.18 -13.98 1.30
C THR A 41 6.16 -13.70 0.17
N GLY A 42 7.44 -13.86 0.45
CA GLY A 42 8.52 -13.67 -0.52
C GLY A 42 9.78 -13.12 0.16
N LYS A 43 10.95 -13.42 -0.41
CA LYS A 43 12.22 -12.84 0.06
C LYS A 43 12.30 -11.35 -0.34
N GLY A 44 12.90 -10.54 0.52
CA GLY A 44 13.10 -9.11 0.27
C GLY A 44 11.85 -8.24 0.51
N GLY A 45 10.82 -8.74 1.18
CA GLY A 45 9.61 -7.98 1.54
C GLY A 45 8.39 -8.28 0.67
N THR A 46 7.23 -7.81 1.13
CA THR A 46 5.92 -8.12 0.54
C THR A 46 5.09 -6.87 0.29
N ALA A 47 4.15 -6.97 -0.65
CA ALA A 47 3.22 -5.89 -0.94
C ALA A 47 2.34 -5.58 0.29
N LEU A 48 1.91 -6.61 1.03
CA LEU A 48 1.12 -6.44 2.26
C LEU A 48 1.85 -5.58 3.30
N ALA A 49 3.10 -5.96 3.64
CA ALA A 49 3.90 -5.23 4.61
C ALA A 49 4.25 -3.80 4.13
N CYS A 50 4.45 -3.62 2.83
CA CYS A 50 4.71 -2.31 2.25
C CYS A 50 3.50 -1.37 2.36
N TYR A 51 2.30 -1.83 1.97
CA TYR A 51 1.08 -1.02 2.10
C TYR A 51 0.71 -0.77 3.57
N GLU A 52 0.96 -1.71 4.48
CA GLU A 52 0.83 -1.48 5.92
C GLU A 52 1.71 -0.31 6.39
N ALA A 53 2.97 -0.25 5.95
CA ALA A 53 3.88 0.83 6.32
C ALA A 53 3.40 2.20 5.80
N VAL A 54 2.83 2.24 4.59
CA VAL A 54 2.20 3.46 4.04
C VAL A 54 1.03 3.89 4.93
N LEU A 55 0.12 2.97 5.25
CA LEU A 55 -1.10 3.27 6.03
C LEU A 55 -0.82 3.62 7.50
N LYS A 56 0.30 3.17 8.07
CA LYS A 56 0.74 3.62 9.41
C LYS A 56 1.21 5.08 9.41
N LYS A 57 1.73 5.57 8.28
CA LYS A 57 2.22 6.95 8.12
C LYS A 57 1.12 7.89 7.63
N ASP A 58 0.28 7.40 6.72
CA ASP A 58 -0.83 8.12 6.11
C ASP A 58 -2.10 7.23 6.11
N PRO A 59 -2.89 7.23 7.21
CA PRO A 59 -4.04 6.35 7.36
C PRO A 59 -5.17 6.59 6.35
N THR A 60 -5.21 7.75 5.71
CA THR A 60 -6.24 8.12 4.72
C THR A 60 -5.78 7.86 3.28
N ASN A 61 -4.58 7.29 3.08
CA ASN A 61 -4.03 7.03 1.75
C ASN A 61 -4.87 6.03 0.95
N SER A 62 -5.66 6.54 0.01
CA SER A 62 -6.58 5.74 -0.81
C SER A 62 -5.86 4.73 -1.71
N GLU A 63 -4.67 5.07 -2.21
CA GLU A 63 -3.89 4.18 -3.07
C GLU A 63 -3.39 2.95 -2.32
N ALA A 64 -2.94 3.11 -1.07
CA ALA A 64 -2.51 2.00 -0.23
C ALA A 64 -3.68 1.09 0.17
N TRP A 65 -4.84 1.66 0.51
CA TRP A 65 -6.07 0.89 0.75
C TRP A 65 -6.48 0.09 -0.49
N LEU A 66 -6.45 0.71 -1.67
CA LEU A 66 -6.70 0.02 -2.93
C LEU A 66 -5.65 -1.07 -3.23
N GLY A 67 -4.41 -0.85 -2.80
CA GLY A 67 -3.33 -1.83 -2.85
C GLY A 67 -3.66 -3.13 -2.10
N LEU A 68 -4.21 -3.01 -0.88
CA LEU A 68 -4.68 -4.16 -0.09
C LEU A 68 -5.81 -4.91 -0.80
N GLU A 69 -6.78 -4.19 -1.38
CA GLU A 69 -7.88 -4.80 -2.15
C GLU A 69 -7.36 -5.54 -3.39
N LYS A 70 -6.38 -4.98 -4.10
CA LYS A 70 -5.74 -5.66 -5.24
C LYS A 70 -5.07 -6.97 -4.84
N ILE A 71 -4.44 -7.03 -3.66
CA ILE A 71 -3.85 -8.27 -3.12
C ILE A 71 -4.94 -9.31 -2.89
N LYS A 72 -6.03 -8.93 -2.21
CA LYS A 72 -7.18 -9.81 -1.96
C LYS A 72 -7.79 -10.34 -3.26
N ALA A 73 -8.05 -9.45 -4.21
CA ALA A 73 -8.59 -9.82 -5.52
C ALA A 73 -7.67 -10.80 -6.28
N ARG A 74 -6.35 -10.62 -6.20
CA ARG A 74 -5.38 -11.55 -6.80
C ARG A 74 -5.50 -12.95 -6.20
N TYR A 75 -5.59 -13.06 -4.88
CA TYR A 75 -5.78 -14.35 -4.22
C TYR A 75 -7.14 -14.98 -4.50
N GLN A 76 -8.23 -14.20 -4.51
CA GLN A 76 -9.55 -14.69 -4.89
C GLN A 76 -9.55 -15.26 -6.31
N SER A 77 -8.89 -14.57 -7.25
CA SER A 77 -8.71 -15.05 -8.62
C SER A 77 -7.96 -16.38 -8.69
N TRP A 78 -6.89 -16.55 -7.88
CA TRP A 78 -6.12 -17.79 -7.78
C TRP A 78 -6.90 -18.92 -7.09
N MET A 79 -7.64 -18.59 -6.05
CA MET A 79 -8.54 -19.48 -5.32
C MET A 79 -9.63 -20.03 -6.22
N ASN A 80 -10.31 -19.18 -6.98
CA ASN A 80 -11.35 -19.60 -7.92
C ASN A 80 -10.79 -20.52 -9.01
N ARG A 81 -9.57 -20.25 -9.50
CA ARG A 81 -8.88 -21.16 -10.44
C ARG A 81 -8.51 -22.49 -9.80
N ALA A 82 -8.03 -22.49 -8.56
CA ALA A 82 -7.73 -23.71 -7.82
C ALA A 82 -9.00 -24.54 -7.57
N ASN A 83 -10.11 -23.89 -7.22
CA ASN A 83 -11.39 -24.54 -6.96
C ASN A 83 -11.92 -25.26 -8.21
N ARG A 84 -11.92 -24.58 -9.37
CA ARG A 84 -12.31 -25.20 -10.66
C ARG A 84 -11.44 -26.40 -11.06
N ARG A 85 -10.22 -26.49 -10.53
CA ARG A 85 -9.27 -27.58 -10.78
C ARG A 85 -9.29 -28.66 -9.68
N GLY A 86 -10.21 -28.58 -8.72
CA GLY A 86 -10.27 -29.51 -7.57
C GLY A 86 -9.09 -29.40 -6.60
N GLN A 87 -8.29 -28.32 -6.66
CA GLN A 87 -7.05 -28.17 -5.87
C GLN A 87 -7.35 -27.62 -4.47
N GLN A 88 -8.03 -28.42 -3.64
CA GLN A 88 -8.53 -27.99 -2.32
C GLN A 88 -7.44 -27.43 -1.39
N SER A 89 -6.24 -28.04 -1.38
CA SER A 89 -5.12 -27.53 -0.57
C SER A 89 -4.71 -26.11 -0.97
N LYS A 90 -4.79 -25.76 -2.27
CA LYS A 90 -4.50 -24.40 -2.74
C LYS A 90 -5.65 -23.44 -2.43
N VAL A 91 -6.90 -23.89 -2.52
CA VAL A 91 -8.06 -23.09 -2.12
C VAL A 91 -7.90 -22.64 -0.66
N GLN A 92 -7.64 -23.58 0.24
CA GLN A 92 -7.40 -23.27 1.66
C GLN A 92 -6.18 -22.36 1.86
N ALA A 93 -5.10 -22.60 1.13
CA ALA A 93 -3.90 -21.75 1.23
C ALA A 93 -4.21 -20.30 0.82
N TYR A 94 -4.91 -20.07 -0.29
CA TYR A 94 -5.29 -18.74 -0.73
C TYR A 94 -6.34 -18.10 0.18
N GLN A 95 -7.29 -18.87 0.70
CA GLN A 95 -8.26 -18.40 1.70
C GLN A 95 -7.55 -17.86 2.96
N ARG A 96 -6.54 -18.58 3.47
CA ARG A 96 -5.72 -18.08 4.59
C ARG A 96 -5.00 -16.77 4.24
N ARG A 97 -4.48 -16.64 3.02
CA ARG A 97 -3.81 -15.39 2.60
C ARG A 97 -4.77 -14.22 2.47
N ILE A 98 -6.01 -14.46 2.05
CA ILE A 98 -7.08 -13.44 2.07
C ILE A 98 -7.35 -13.01 3.51
N GLY A 99 -7.48 -13.96 4.44
CA GLY A 99 -7.66 -13.67 5.88
C GLY A 99 -6.58 -12.75 6.44
N LEU A 100 -5.30 -12.97 6.10
CA LEU A 100 -4.21 -12.08 6.53
C LEU A 100 -4.40 -10.62 6.07
N VAL A 101 -4.96 -10.41 4.87
CA VAL A 101 -5.23 -9.06 4.35
C VAL A 101 -6.40 -8.43 5.09
N ASP A 102 -7.47 -9.20 5.30
CA ASP A 102 -8.67 -8.76 6.01
C ASP A 102 -8.36 -8.41 7.48
N ASP A 103 -7.63 -9.27 8.18
CA ASP A 103 -7.20 -9.04 9.57
C ASP A 103 -6.30 -7.81 9.71
N LEU A 104 -5.40 -7.58 8.75
CA LEU A 104 -4.60 -6.35 8.72
C LEU A 104 -5.50 -5.13 8.54
N LYS A 105 -6.40 -5.17 7.55
CA LYS A 105 -7.31 -4.06 7.24
C LYS A 105 -8.16 -3.70 8.46
N THR A 106 -8.76 -4.67 9.14
CA THR A 106 -9.52 -4.45 10.38
C THR A 106 -8.68 -3.80 11.46
N ARG A 107 -7.45 -4.28 11.71
CA ARG A 107 -6.55 -3.67 12.72
C ARG A 107 -6.19 -2.23 12.39
N LEU A 108 -5.88 -1.94 11.12
CA LEU A 108 -5.55 -0.59 10.67
C LEU A 108 -6.76 0.36 10.78
N GLN A 109 -7.95 -0.10 10.38
CA GLN A 109 -9.18 0.69 10.48
C GLN A 109 -9.55 1.00 11.94
N ALA A 110 -9.37 0.03 12.84
CA ALA A 110 -9.59 0.24 14.27
C ALA A 110 -8.60 1.22 14.92
N SER A 111 -7.51 1.57 14.23
CA SER A 111 -6.49 2.51 14.69
C SER A 111 -6.66 3.92 14.13
N ILE A 112 -7.68 4.16 13.30
CA ILE A 112 -7.99 5.49 12.77
C ILE A 112 -8.81 6.24 13.84
N PRO A 113 -8.34 7.42 14.31
CA PRO A 113 -9.05 8.20 15.32
C PRO A 113 -10.37 8.80 14.81
#